data_AF-A0A1I8A2G3-F1
#
_entry.id   AF-A0A1I8A2G3-F1
#
_cell.length_a   1.000
_cell.length_b   1.000
_cell.length_c   1.000
_cell.angle_alpha   90.00
_cell.angle_beta   90.00
_cell.angle_gamma   90.00
#
_symmetry.space_group_name_H-M   'P 1'
#
loop_
_entity.id
_entity.type
_entity.pdbx_description
1 polymer ?
#
loop_
_entity_poly.entity_id
_entity_poly.type
_entity_poly.pdbx_seq_one_letter_code
_entity_poly.pdbx_strand_id
1 'polypeptide(L)'
;MDGLPLDFHERLCATVHRDTLPAMTELSGYYAEVARTWYRHLSAYVTSVKDGIQKGGYLNYKFFQHRAHTHEEIAAVPKKFVWAVMVNLHDKKNENVSREIVKRFPYAEYQFALHSPSINESWVDFASSLKRLSCIHIMKKFDDDAIRLFQKIIDSRKLSRLPICQEACKGGM
;
A
#
# COMPACT_ATOMS: atom_id res chain seq x y z
N MET A 1 -31.77 3.85 10.92
CA MET A 1 -30.97 3.76 9.68
C MET A 1 -30.48 2.32 9.43
N ASP A 2 -31.11 1.34 10.10
CA ASP A 2 -30.70 -0.07 10.17
C ASP A 2 -31.47 -0.98 9.20
N GLY A 3 -32.22 -0.37 8.26
CA GLY A 3 -32.98 -1.08 7.24
C GLY A 3 -32.17 -1.43 5.99
N LEU A 4 -30.88 -1.10 5.96
CA LEU A 4 -30.00 -1.42 4.82
C LEU A 4 -29.38 -2.82 5.00
N PRO A 5 -29.10 -3.55 3.91
CA PRO A 5 -28.47 -4.87 3.99
C PRO A 5 -27.08 -4.81 4.62
N LEU A 6 -26.69 -5.85 5.36
CA LEU A 6 -25.37 -5.97 6.01
C LEU A 6 -24.21 -5.67 5.03
N ASP A 7 -24.34 -6.16 3.80
CA ASP A 7 -23.35 -5.97 2.73
C ASP A 7 -23.11 -4.49 2.39
N PHE A 8 -24.12 -3.64 2.52
CA PHE A 8 -23.96 -2.20 2.32
C PHE A 8 -23.01 -1.62 3.37
N HIS A 9 -23.20 -1.99 4.63
CA HIS A 9 -22.37 -1.50 5.74
C HIS A 9 -20.94 -2.04 5.64
N GLU A 10 -20.76 -3.32 5.29
CA GLU A 10 -19.42 -3.87 5.03
C GLU A 10 -18.72 -3.13 3.91
N ARG A 11 -19.42 -2.86 2.80
CA ARG A 11 -18.85 -2.17 1.65
C ARG A 11 -18.55 -0.71 1.94
N LEU A 12 -19.38 -0.05 2.76
CA LEU A 12 -19.11 1.28 3.25
C LEU A 12 -17.80 1.28 4.04
N CYS A 13 -17.65 0.41 5.04
CA CYS A 13 -16.41 0.32 5.84
C CYS A 13 -15.19 -0.07 4.99
N ALA A 14 -15.36 -0.84 3.91
CA ALA A 14 -14.30 -1.16 2.95
C ALA A 14 -13.84 0.04 2.10
N THR A 15 -14.70 1.05 1.93
CA THR A 15 -14.49 2.17 0.99
C THR A 15 -14.18 3.48 1.70
N VAL A 16 -14.71 3.69 2.91
CA VAL A 16 -14.46 4.91 3.69
C VAL A 16 -12.98 5.09 3.98
N HIS A 17 -12.55 6.34 4.01
CA HIS A 17 -11.18 6.67 4.32
C HIS A 17 -10.83 6.13 5.71
N ARG A 18 -9.64 5.54 5.84
CA ARG A 18 -9.17 4.88 7.08
C ARG A 18 -9.22 5.80 8.31
N ASP A 19 -9.09 7.10 8.11
CA ASP A 19 -9.08 8.09 9.18
C ASP A 19 -10.49 8.47 9.63
N THR A 20 -11.51 8.04 8.89
CA THR A 20 -12.94 8.14 9.25
C THR A 20 -13.40 6.94 10.09
N LEU A 21 -12.76 5.78 9.96
CA LEU A 21 -13.12 4.57 10.72
C LEU A 21 -13.14 4.77 12.25
N PRO A 22 -12.20 5.49 12.90
CA PRO A 22 -12.31 5.78 14.34
C PRO A 22 -13.59 6.54 14.70
N ALA A 23 -13.95 7.56 13.91
CA ALA A 23 -15.19 8.30 14.18
C ALA A 23 -16.43 7.41 13.98
N MET A 24 -16.37 6.47 13.04
CA MET A 24 -17.47 5.52 12.81
C MET A 24 -17.65 4.52 13.97
N THR A 25 -16.62 4.25 14.78
CA THR A 25 -16.78 3.37 15.96
C THR A 25 -17.61 3.99 17.08
N GLU A 26 -17.76 5.31 17.05
CA GLU A 26 -18.56 6.11 18.00
C GLU A 26 -20.01 6.28 17.58
N LEU A 27 -20.39 5.78 16.40
CA LEU A 27 -21.79 5.73 15.99
C LEU A 27 -22.58 4.75 16.89
N SER A 28 -23.90 4.76 16.77
CA SER A 28 -24.77 3.78 17.42
C SER A 28 -25.19 2.67 16.45
N GLY A 29 -25.63 1.55 17.02
CA GLY A 29 -26.18 0.43 16.26
C GLY A 29 -25.16 -0.27 15.37
N TYR A 30 -25.67 -0.84 14.28
CA TYR A 30 -24.93 -1.79 13.46
C TYR A 30 -23.70 -1.17 12.76
N TYR A 31 -23.77 0.11 12.39
CA TYR A 31 -22.62 0.83 11.80
C TYR A 31 -21.39 0.82 12.72
N ALA A 32 -21.61 1.00 14.02
CA ALA A 32 -20.54 1.02 15.01
C ALA A 32 -19.90 -0.36 15.17
N GLU A 33 -20.71 -1.42 15.16
CA GLU A 33 -20.24 -2.80 15.29
C GLU A 33 -19.39 -3.22 14.08
N VAL A 34 -19.86 -2.91 12.87
CA VAL A 34 -19.11 -3.17 11.63
C VAL A 34 -17.83 -2.35 11.61
N ALA A 35 -17.92 -1.05 11.92
CA ALA A 35 -16.75 -0.17 11.96
C ALA A 35 -15.70 -0.68 12.97
N ARG A 36 -16.10 -1.10 14.16
CA ARG A 36 -15.20 -1.67 15.18
C ARG A 36 -14.51 -2.94 14.68
N THR A 37 -15.25 -3.83 14.02
CA THR A 37 -14.70 -5.06 13.43
C THR A 37 -13.65 -4.72 12.37
N TRP A 38 -14.02 -3.87 11.41
CA TRP A 38 -13.11 -3.40 10.36
C TRP A 38 -11.87 -2.74 10.94
N TYR A 39 -12.06 -1.84 11.90
CA TYR A 39 -11.00 -1.09 12.54
C TYR A 39 -10.01 -2.00 13.28
N ARG A 40 -10.49 -3.02 14.01
CA ARG A 40 -9.63 -4.01 14.69
C ARG A 40 -8.77 -4.82 13.73
N HIS A 41 -9.34 -5.24 12.60
CA HIS A 41 -8.64 -6.11 11.65
C HIS A 41 -7.84 -5.34 10.58
N LEU A 42 -7.96 -4.01 10.56
CA LEU A 42 -7.31 -3.15 9.60
C LEU A 42 -5.78 -3.30 9.67
N SER A 43 -5.20 -3.83 8.61
CA SER A 43 -3.76 -4.15 8.55
C SER A 43 -3.09 -3.66 7.27
N ALA A 44 -1.82 -3.30 7.40
CA ALA A 44 -0.97 -2.96 6.26
C ALA A 44 0.05 -4.07 6.05
N TYR A 45 0.14 -4.60 4.84
CA TYR A 45 1.21 -5.50 4.47
C TYR A 45 2.47 -4.72 4.11
N VAL A 46 3.61 -5.09 4.71
CA VAL A 46 4.90 -4.47 4.43
C VAL A 46 5.89 -5.55 4.04
N THR A 47 6.62 -5.30 2.95
CA THR A 47 7.65 -6.21 2.46
C THR A 47 8.79 -5.43 1.80
N SER A 48 9.92 -6.11 1.61
CA SER A 48 11.04 -5.62 0.83
C SER A 48 11.29 -6.56 -0.34
N VAL A 49 11.63 -6.01 -1.49
CA VAL A 49 12.11 -6.75 -2.64
C VAL A 49 13.55 -6.35 -2.86
N LYS A 50 14.42 -7.36 -2.82
CA LYS A 50 15.84 -7.21 -3.11
C LYS A 50 16.31 -8.34 -3.99
N ASP A 51 17.07 -8.00 -5.00
CA ASP A 51 17.56 -8.85 -6.06
C ASP A 51 16.45 -9.55 -6.83
N GLY A 52 15.31 -8.88 -7.03
CA GLY A 52 14.12 -9.48 -7.66
C GLY A 52 13.49 -10.60 -6.81
N ILE A 53 13.78 -10.64 -5.50
CA ILE A 53 13.28 -11.65 -4.57
C ILE A 53 12.59 -10.94 -3.40
N GLN A 54 11.41 -11.43 -3.03
CA GLN A 54 10.71 -10.96 -1.85
C GLN A 54 11.48 -11.38 -0.58
N LYS A 55 11.92 -10.41 0.22
CA LYS A 55 12.60 -10.61 1.50
C LYS A 55 11.59 -10.54 2.64
N GLY A 56 10.90 -11.67 2.87
CA GLY A 56 9.88 -11.79 3.91
C GLY A 56 8.77 -10.74 3.79
N GLY A 57 7.90 -10.69 4.78
CA GLY A 57 6.90 -9.63 4.88
C GLY A 57 6.09 -9.81 6.15
N TYR A 58 5.37 -8.78 6.54
CA TYR A 58 4.55 -8.84 7.73
C TYR A 58 3.28 -8.02 7.54
N LEU A 59 2.22 -8.41 8.23
CA LEU A 59 1.03 -7.58 8.41
C LEU A 59 1.20 -6.78 9.69
N ASN A 60 1.14 -5.46 9.56
CA ASN A 60 1.13 -4.53 10.67
C ASN A 60 -0.33 -4.18 11.00
N TYR A 61 -0.81 -4.63 12.14
CA TYR A 61 -2.15 -4.27 12.63
C TYR A 61 -2.10 -2.90 13.27
N LYS A 62 -2.87 -1.94 12.75
CA LYS A 62 -2.78 -0.52 13.15
C LYS A 62 -2.97 -0.31 14.66
N PHE A 63 -3.76 -1.16 15.33
CA PHE A 63 -4.15 -0.97 16.74
C PHE A 63 -3.41 -1.83 17.74
N PHE A 64 -3.14 -3.09 17.39
CA PHE A 64 -2.63 -4.03 18.38
C PHE A 64 -1.11 -3.96 18.58
N GLN A 65 -0.41 -3.05 17.86
CA GLN A 65 1.05 -3.07 17.71
C GLN A 65 1.59 -4.48 17.37
N HIS A 66 0.73 -5.31 16.80
CA HIS A 66 0.99 -6.70 16.53
C HIS A 66 1.43 -6.84 15.08
N ARG A 67 2.42 -7.71 14.87
CA ARG A 67 2.91 -8.06 13.55
C ARG A 67 2.77 -9.55 13.35
N ALA A 68 2.01 -9.91 12.32
CA ALA A 68 1.98 -11.28 11.82
C ALA A 68 3.11 -11.43 10.80
N HIS A 69 4.01 -12.38 11.06
CA HIS A 69 5.23 -12.57 10.26
C HIS A 69 5.21 -13.89 9.49
N THR A 70 4.48 -14.89 9.99
CA THR A 70 4.45 -16.22 9.38
C THR A 70 3.55 -16.23 8.15
N HIS A 71 3.82 -17.15 7.22
CA HIS A 71 3.02 -17.26 6.02
C HIS A 71 1.57 -17.64 6.35
N GLU A 72 1.40 -18.52 7.34
CA GLU A 72 0.12 -19.02 7.82
C GLU A 72 -0.73 -17.89 8.40
N GLU A 73 -0.16 -17.07 9.29
CA GLU A 73 -0.86 -15.92 9.85
C GLU A 73 -1.26 -14.92 8.76
N ILE A 74 -0.34 -14.61 7.83
CA ILE A 74 -0.63 -13.67 6.73
C ILE A 74 -1.69 -14.25 5.77
N ALA A 75 -1.66 -15.55 5.52
CA ALA A 75 -2.61 -16.25 4.67
C ALA A 75 -4.02 -16.23 5.29
N ALA A 76 -4.12 -16.44 6.61
CA ALA A 76 -5.37 -16.49 7.36
C ALA A 76 -6.14 -15.16 7.38
N VAL A 77 -5.46 -14.02 7.22
CA VAL A 77 -6.15 -12.71 7.20
C VAL A 77 -7.03 -12.55 5.97
N PRO A 78 -8.33 -12.23 6.15
CA PRO A 78 -9.19 -11.87 5.02
C PRO A 78 -8.65 -10.65 4.31
N LYS A 79 -8.39 -10.77 3.00
CA LYS A 79 -7.69 -9.73 2.22
C LYS A 79 -8.46 -8.41 2.15
N LYS A 80 -9.77 -8.41 2.41
CA LYS A 80 -10.60 -7.20 2.54
C LYS A 80 -10.13 -6.28 3.66
N PHE A 81 -9.49 -6.81 4.71
CA PHE A 81 -8.96 -6.03 5.84
C PHE A 81 -7.52 -5.53 5.62
N VAL A 82 -6.86 -5.97 4.55
CA VAL A 82 -5.54 -5.47 4.17
C VAL A 82 -5.71 -4.22 3.33
N TRP A 83 -5.68 -3.07 4.00
CA TRP A 83 -6.01 -1.78 3.36
C TRP A 83 -4.84 -1.19 2.57
N ALA A 84 -3.61 -1.53 2.92
CA ALA A 84 -2.43 -1.07 2.21
C ALA A 84 -1.38 -2.15 2.07
N VAL A 85 -0.63 -2.03 0.98
CA VAL A 85 0.59 -2.77 0.70
C VAL A 85 1.71 -1.77 0.49
N MET A 86 2.75 -1.86 1.31
CA MET A 86 4.00 -1.12 1.14
C MET A 86 5.09 -2.08 0.65
N VAL A 87 5.62 -1.82 -0.54
CA VAL A 87 6.73 -2.57 -1.13
C VAL A 87 7.99 -1.69 -1.14
N ASN A 88 9.02 -2.11 -0.41
CA ASN A 88 10.33 -1.46 -0.42
C ASN A 88 11.19 -2.08 -1.53
N LEU A 89 11.46 -1.33 -2.60
CA LEU A 89 12.24 -1.77 -3.74
C LEU A 89 13.68 -1.31 -3.60
N HIS A 90 14.61 -2.24 -3.49
CA HIS A 90 16.04 -1.95 -3.30
C HIS A 90 16.87 -1.97 -4.58
N ASP A 91 16.27 -2.38 -5.70
CA ASP A 91 16.93 -2.48 -7.00
C ASP A 91 15.92 -2.37 -8.14
N LYS A 92 16.45 -2.16 -9.35
CA LYS A 92 15.68 -2.08 -10.59
C LYS A 92 15.32 -3.45 -11.19
N LYS A 93 15.34 -4.55 -10.44
CA LYS A 93 15.05 -5.87 -11.02
C LYS A 93 13.55 -6.11 -11.17
N ASN A 94 13.25 -7.21 -11.88
CA ASN A 94 11.96 -7.65 -12.39
C ASN A 94 10.74 -7.28 -11.51
N GLU A 95 9.77 -6.60 -12.11
CA GLU A 95 8.56 -6.15 -11.44
C GLU A 95 7.58 -7.28 -11.09
N ASN A 96 7.80 -8.50 -11.58
CA ASN A 96 6.97 -9.68 -11.34
C ASN A 96 6.70 -9.92 -9.86
N VAL A 97 7.69 -9.70 -8.98
CA VAL A 97 7.46 -9.85 -7.54
C VAL A 97 6.41 -8.85 -7.05
N SER A 98 6.46 -7.60 -7.51
CA SER A 98 5.45 -6.59 -7.20
C SER A 98 4.09 -6.97 -7.77
N ARG A 99 4.03 -7.53 -8.98
CA ARG A 99 2.78 -8.04 -9.58
C ARG A 99 2.15 -9.13 -8.73
N GLU A 100 2.93 -10.11 -8.26
CA GLU A 100 2.43 -11.20 -7.43
C GLU A 100 1.96 -10.71 -6.05
N ILE A 101 2.66 -9.73 -5.46
CA ILE A 101 2.21 -9.08 -4.21
C ILE A 101 0.87 -8.37 -4.43
N VAL A 102 0.72 -7.62 -5.53
CA VAL A 102 -0.54 -6.91 -5.87
C VAL A 102 -1.69 -7.90 -6.05
N LYS A 103 -1.46 -9.02 -6.76
CA LYS A 103 -2.46 -10.10 -6.90
C LYS A 103 -2.88 -10.70 -5.55
N ARG A 104 -1.94 -10.84 -4.61
CA ARG A 104 -2.21 -11.37 -3.27
C ARG A 104 -3.13 -10.47 -2.44
N PHE A 105 -3.10 -9.15 -2.68
CA PHE A 105 -3.88 -8.16 -1.94
C PHE A 105 -4.65 -7.23 -2.90
N PRO A 106 -5.73 -7.74 -3.53
CA PRO A 106 -6.44 -6.99 -4.58
C PRO A 106 -7.27 -5.81 -4.05
N TYR A 107 -7.57 -5.79 -2.76
CA TYR A 107 -8.37 -4.75 -2.10
C TYR A 107 -7.53 -3.66 -1.44
N ALA A 108 -6.21 -3.71 -1.58
CA ALA A 108 -5.31 -2.75 -0.95
C ALA A 108 -5.10 -1.50 -1.81
N GLU A 109 -4.71 -0.42 -1.17
CA GLU A 109 -3.93 0.65 -1.79
C GLU A 109 -2.46 0.25 -1.89
N TYR A 110 -1.84 0.58 -3.01
CA TYR A 110 -0.46 0.22 -3.28
C TYR A 110 0.46 1.41 -3.04
N GLN A 111 1.53 1.15 -2.31
CA GLN A 111 2.56 2.11 -1.96
C GLN A 111 3.92 1.48 -2.24
N PHE A 112 4.83 2.29 -2.78
CA PHE A 112 6.20 1.85 -3.07
C PHE A 112 7.19 2.78 -2.40
N ALA A 113 8.28 2.21 -1.86
CA ALA A 113 9.45 2.96 -1.44
C ALA A 113 10.63 2.59 -2.31
N LEU A 114 11.18 3.57 -3.02
CA LEU A 114 12.24 3.40 -4.01
C LEU A 114 13.58 3.71 -3.34
N HIS A 115 14.30 2.65 -2.95
CA HIS A 115 15.61 2.70 -2.31
C HIS A 115 16.78 2.60 -3.30
N SER A 116 16.49 2.50 -4.60
CA SER A 116 17.48 2.52 -5.67
C SER A 116 17.49 3.89 -6.37
N PRO A 117 18.66 4.40 -6.77
CA PRO A 117 18.77 5.56 -7.68
C PRO A 117 18.17 5.31 -9.07
N SER A 118 18.01 4.04 -9.45
CA SER A 118 17.58 3.63 -10.78
C SER A 118 16.22 2.91 -10.74
N ILE A 119 15.40 3.12 -11.76
CA ILE A 119 14.16 2.37 -12.02
C ILE A 119 14.16 1.87 -13.47
N ASN A 120 13.34 0.86 -13.77
CA ASN A 120 13.19 0.36 -15.14
C ASN A 120 11.80 0.71 -15.70
N GLU A 121 11.68 0.66 -17.03
CA GLU A 121 10.44 1.00 -17.72
C GLU A 121 9.31 0.02 -17.41
N SER A 122 9.58 -1.29 -17.30
CA SER A 122 8.55 -2.30 -17.02
C SER A 122 7.88 -2.10 -15.67
N TRP A 123 8.64 -1.65 -14.66
CA TRP A 123 8.12 -1.28 -13.35
C TRP A 123 7.30 0.00 -13.42
N VAL A 124 7.73 1.00 -14.19
CA VAL A 124 6.98 2.26 -14.39
C VAL A 124 5.63 1.97 -15.05
N ASP A 125 5.61 1.15 -16.09
CA ASP A 125 4.37 0.75 -16.77
C ASP A 125 3.46 -0.03 -15.83
N PHE A 126 4.04 -0.94 -15.04
CA PHE A 126 3.30 -1.66 -14.01
C PHE A 126 2.69 -0.70 -12.97
N ALA A 127 3.49 0.17 -12.35
CA ALA A 127 3.02 1.13 -11.36
C ALA A 127 1.92 2.03 -11.96
N SER A 128 2.12 2.50 -13.19
CA SER A 128 1.16 3.30 -13.93
C SER A 128 -0.12 2.55 -14.29
N SER A 129 -0.09 1.22 -14.37
CA SER A 129 -1.29 0.39 -14.61
C SER A 129 -2.17 0.21 -13.37
N LEU A 130 -1.62 0.39 -12.16
CA LEU A 130 -2.35 0.15 -10.93
C LEU A 130 -3.52 1.13 -10.78
N LYS A 131 -4.69 0.60 -10.43
CA LYS A 131 -5.91 1.42 -10.19
C LYS A 131 -5.86 2.16 -8.84
N ARG A 132 -5.13 1.62 -7.87
CA ARG A 132 -5.09 2.07 -6.47
C ARG A 132 -3.68 2.39 -5.99
N LEU A 133 -2.82 2.87 -6.89
CA LEU A 133 -1.53 3.42 -6.51
C LEU A 133 -1.77 4.72 -5.75
N SER A 134 -1.40 4.79 -4.48
CA SER A 134 -1.65 5.99 -3.66
C SER A 134 -0.38 6.78 -3.37
N CYS A 135 0.76 6.12 -3.17
CA CYS A 135 1.98 6.78 -2.73
C CYS A 135 3.24 6.15 -3.33
N ILE A 136 4.20 6.99 -3.72
CA ILE A 136 5.58 6.56 -3.98
C ILE A 136 6.53 7.38 -3.11
N HIS A 137 7.35 6.71 -2.31
CA HIS A 137 8.41 7.31 -1.53
C HIS A 137 9.72 7.26 -2.31
N ILE A 138 10.36 8.40 -2.51
CA ILE A 138 11.71 8.49 -3.10
C ILE A 138 12.72 8.50 -1.94
N MET A 139 13.41 7.39 -1.73
CA MET A 139 14.32 7.22 -0.59
C MET A 139 15.78 7.57 -0.96
N LYS A 140 16.14 7.48 -2.23
CA LYS A 140 17.45 7.86 -2.77
C LYS A 140 17.30 8.79 -3.97
N LYS A 141 18.33 9.62 -4.21
CA LYS A 141 18.37 10.52 -5.37
C LYS A 141 18.35 9.68 -6.64
N PHE A 142 17.44 10.00 -7.56
CA PHE A 142 17.39 9.35 -8.87
C PHE A 142 18.52 9.83 -9.77
N ASP A 143 18.98 8.91 -10.63
CA ASP A 143 19.76 9.28 -11.81
C ASP A 143 18.87 9.94 -12.88
N ASP A 144 19.49 10.57 -13.87
CA ASP A 144 18.78 11.34 -14.89
C ASP A 144 17.80 10.48 -15.70
N ASP A 145 18.15 9.22 -15.94
CA ASP A 145 17.28 8.26 -16.64
C ASP A 145 16.06 7.89 -15.79
N ALA A 146 16.24 7.65 -14.50
CA ALA A 146 15.16 7.38 -13.57
C ALA A 146 14.23 8.58 -13.40
N ILE A 147 14.74 9.82 -13.40
CA ILE A 147 13.90 11.03 -13.40
C ILE A 147 13.00 11.06 -14.63
N ARG A 148 13.56 10.83 -15.82
CA ARG A 148 12.80 10.80 -17.09
C ARG A 148 11.73 9.72 -17.10
N LEU A 149 12.06 8.53 -16.59
CA LEU A 149 11.09 7.43 -16.46
C LEU A 149 10.00 7.77 -15.43
N PHE A 150 10.37 8.37 -14.30
CA PHE A 150 9.44 8.71 -13.23
C PHE A 150 8.41 9.77 -13.66
N GLN A 151 8.78 10.65 -14.59
CA GLN A 151 7.85 11.64 -15.17
C GLN A 151 6.59 10.97 -15.75
N LYS A 152 6.70 9.78 -16.35
CA LYS A 152 5.53 9.02 -16.85
C LYS A 152 4.52 8.71 -15.74
N ILE A 153 4.98 8.42 -14.53
CA ILE A 153 4.11 8.15 -13.37
C ILE A 153 3.42 9.45 -12.94
N ILE A 154 4.14 10.57 -12.91
CA ILE A 154 3.57 11.88 -12.59
C ILE A 154 2.49 12.26 -13.59
N ASP A 155 2.77 12.08 -14.88
CA ASP A 155 1.84 12.40 -15.97
C ASP A 155 0.58 11.53 -15.93
N SER A 156 0.64 10.32 -15.34
CA SER A 156 -0.53 9.47 -15.11
C SER A 156 -1.52 10.05 -14.08
N ARG A 157 -1.11 11.04 -13.27
CA ARG A 157 -1.90 11.72 -12.22
C ARG A 157 -2.56 10.78 -11.21
N LYS A 158 -1.94 9.62 -10.96
CA LYS A 158 -2.47 8.62 -10.01
C LYS A 158 -2.01 8.81 -8.57
N LEU A 159 -0.88 9.49 -8.36
CA LEU A 159 -0.30 9.65 -7.04
C LEU A 159 -1.09 10.66 -6.20
N SER A 160 -1.52 10.23 -5.02
CA SER A 160 -2.06 11.14 -4.00
C SER A 160 -0.94 11.87 -3.26
N ARG A 161 0.23 11.24 -3.12
CA ARG A 161 1.36 11.72 -2.33
C ARG A 161 2.69 11.27 -2.95
N LEU A 162 3.70 12.15 -2.81
CA LEU A 162 5.07 11.89 -3.24
C LEU A 162 6.07 12.33 -2.15
N PRO A 163 6.24 11.53 -1.08
CA PRO A 163 7.24 11.83 -0.06
C PRO A 163 8.66 11.65 -0.62
N ILE A 164 9.52 12.63 -0.40
CA ILE A 164 10.92 12.58 -0.82
C ILE A 164 11.77 12.63 0.46
N CYS A 165 12.60 11.61 0.65
CA CYS A 165 13.54 11.57 1.76
C CYS A 165 14.59 12.67 1.60
N GLN A 166 15.00 13.32 2.70
CA GLN A 166 16.01 14.38 2.66
C GLN A 166 17.31 13.92 1.99
N GLU A 167 17.70 12.66 2.16
CA GLU A 167 18.87 12.08 1.48
C GLU A 167 18.75 12.11 -0.05
N ALA A 168 17.55 11.97 -0.59
CA ALA A 168 17.31 12.03 -2.02
C ALA A 168 17.44 13.45 -2.59
N CYS A 169 17.39 14.48 -1.73
CA CYS A 169 17.58 15.88 -2.12
C CYS A 169 19.04 16.34 -2.02
N LYS A 170 19.97 15.51 -1.51
CA LYS A 170 21.38 15.91 -1.33
C LYS A 170 22.12 15.94 -2.67
N GLY A 171 22.97 16.96 -2.86
CA GLY A 171 23.76 17.15 -4.09
C GLY A 171 23.10 18.08 -5.11
N GLY A 172 22.41 19.11 -4.64
CA GLY A 172 21.99 20.28 -5.40
C GLY A 172 22.66 21.54 -4.85
N MET A 173 23.90 21.78 -5.28
CA MET A 173 24.49 23.09 -5.56
C MET A 173 25.44 22.89 -6.73
#